data_AF-A0A2V1AFI7-F1
#
_entry.id   AF-A0A2V1AFI7-F1
#
_cell.length_a   1.000
_cell.length_b   1.000
_cell.length_c   1.000
_cell.angle_alpha   90.00
_cell.angle_beta   90.00
_cell.angle_gamma   90.00
#
_symmetry.space_group_name_H-M   'P 1'
#
loop_
_entity.id
_entity.type
_entity.pdbx_description
1 polymer ?
#
loop_
_entity_poly.entity_id
_entity_poly.type
_entity_poly.pdbx_seq_one_letter_code
_entity_poly.pdbx_strand_id
1 'polypeptide(L)'
;MSLEWENVTKDLHPWLRDAVETLGFSSMTPVQASTIPLLSGNKDVVVQSVTGSGKTLAFVIPVLQHVSRILYGIPEKDVEPTSLKKSTLCSVVLSPTRELAFQIKAVFDQLITNIPDSLSSIKTQLVVGSLNSTREDIDSFNQAKPHIVIGTPGRVLDFLSTPKISAVHVEVVILDEADRLLDQSFETDAGLENVKFYSLFGQLSTTARLRTLKAFTDGDSMSKKHVLLTTDVAARGIDIQDVDLVIQLDPPNDPDVFLHRAGRTGRANKVGNSIVFLNDGGNEINYVDFMENTMPIDGWLTDIPLDMDKYAYADAAKEKSRLESLEENKQKMIKDAKERKRLSKQNKSWSSKLDSKELKSERNERLKRKREEIEKQLLEEPSDEEELAVDWKDIENLMIYNFMVSISHLWC
;
A
#
# COMPACT_ATOMS: atom_id res chain seq x y z
N MET A 1 28.47 23.37 9.69
CA MET A 1 27.43 22.68 10.47
C MET A 1 28.05 22.38 11.82
N SER A 2 27.45 22.81 12.93
CA SER A 2 28.00 22.52 14.27
C SER A 2 27.84 21.03 14.58
N LEU A 3 28.84 20.45 15.24
CA LEU A 3 28.82 19.05 15.70
C LEU A 3 28.37 18.96 17.17
N GLU A 4 28.01 20.08 17.79
CA GLU A 4 27.54 20.13 19.17
C GLU A 4 26.09 19.67 19.26
N TRP A 5 25.83 18.78 20.22
CA TRP A 5 24.49 18.24 20.49
C TRP A 5 23.47 19.33 20.82
N GLU A 6 23.90 20.46 21.40
CA GLU A 6 23.02 21.57 21.80
C GLU A 6 22.09 22.09 20.69
N ASN A 7 22.52 22.02 19.43
CA ASN A 7 21.70 22.50 18.31
C ASN A 7 20.58 21.52 17.93
N VAL A 8 20.71 20.26 18.32
CA VAL A 8 19.74 19.20 18.03
C VAL A 8 18.87 18.92 19.25
N THR A 9 19.47 18.88 20.44
CA THR A 9 18.77 18.54 21.69
C THR A 9 17.72 19.55 22.11
N LYS A 10 17.82 20.82 21.66
CA LYS A 10 16.79 21.85 21.88
C LYS A 10 15.45 21.51 21.25
N ASP A 11 15.46 20.75 20.17
CA ASP A 11 14.25 20.33 19.46
C ASP A 11 13.78 18.92 19.86
N LEU A 12 14.57 18.20 20.65
CA LEU A 12 14.22 16.89 21.18
C LEU A 12 13.35 16.99 22.44
N HIS A 13 12.51 15.99 22.64
CA HIS A 13 11.72 15.79 23.83
C HIS A 13 12.64 15.58 25.06
N PRO A 14 12.32 16.13 26.25
CA PRO A 14 13.18 16.09 27.42
C PRO A 14 13.78 14.72 27.77
N TRP A 15 12.96 13.66 27.84
CA TRP A 15 13.48 12.31 28.14
C TRP A 15 14.53 11.83 27.13
N LEU A 16 14.36 12.17 25.85
CA LEU A 16 15.26 11.73 24.79
C LEU A 16 16.56 12.54 24.80
N ARG A 17 16.49 13.81 25.20
CA ARG A 17 17.67 14.63 25.50
C ARG A 17 18.51 13.98 26.60
N ASP A 18 17.89 13.62 27.72
CA ASP A 18 18.56 12.94 28.84
C ASP A 18 19.15 11.58 28.41
N ALA A 19 18.41 10.83 27.58
CA ALA A 19 18.88 9.55 27.04
C ALA A 19 20.14 9.72 26.16
N VAL A 20 20.17 10.75 25.31
CA VAL A 20 21.33 11.06 24.46
C VAL A 20 22.53 11.52 25.29
N GLU A 21 22.31 12.34 26.33
CA GLU A 21 23.36 12.75 27.27
C GLU A 21 23.95 11.55 28.02
N THR A 22 23.09 10.60 28.42
CA THR A 22 23.49 9.36 29.11
C THR A 22 24.35 8.43 28.24
N LEU A 23 24.26 8.53 26.91
CA LEU A 23 25.16 7.80 26.01
C LEU A 23 26.63 8.25 26.11
N GLY A 24 26.89 9.45 26.65
CA GLY A 24 28.24 9.94 26.93
C GLY A 24 29.07 10.36 25.72
N PHE A 25 28.44 10.60 24.56
CA PHE A 25 29.15 11.07 23.36
C PHE A 25 29.43 12.57 23.43
N SER A 26 30.72 12.96 23.36
CA SER A 26 31.15 14.36 23.47
C SER A 26 30.69 15.27 22.33
N SER A 27 30.47 14.71 21.14
CA SER A 27 29.98 15.44 19.96
C SER A 27 29.28 14.50 18.99
N MET A 28 28.44 15.05 18.12
CA MET A 28 27.82 14.31 17.03
C MET A 28 28.84 13.95 15.95
N THR A 29 28.62 12.83 15.29
CA THR A 29 29.30 12.54 14.03
C THR A 29 28.75 13.42 12.91
N PRO A 30 29.51 13.68 11.82
CA PRO A 30 29.04 14.51 10.71
C PRO A 30 27.73 14.01 10.08
N VAL A 31 27.53 12.68 10.06
CA VAL A 31 26.29 12.08 9.55
C VAL A 31 25.11 12.35 10.47
N GLN A 32 25.31 12.28 11.80
CA GLN A 32 24.27 12.59 12.78
C GLN A 32 23.86 14.07 12.71
N ALA A 33 24.83 14.98 12.70
CA ALA A 33 24.59 16.42 12.64
C ALA A 33 23.83 16.84 11.36
N SER A 34 24.04 16.12 10.25
CA SER A 34 23.36 16.39 8.98
C SER A 34 21.98 15.74 8.89
N THR A 35 21.80 14.57 9.52
CA THR A 35 20.60 13.73 9.33
C THR A 35 19.52 14.02 10.36
N ILE A 36 19.89 14.14 11.63
CA ILE A 36 18.91 14.25 12.73
C ILE A 36 18.00 15.48 12.55
N PRO A 37 18.51 16.69 12.27
CA PRO A 37 17.64 17.85 12.07
C PRO A 37 16.68 17.70 10.88
N LEU A 38 17.12 17.03 9.80
CA LEU A 38 16.30 16.84 8.60
C LEU A 38 15.17 15.84 8.84
N LEU A 39 15.48 14.68 9.43
CA LEU A 39 14.47 13.67 9.77
C LEU A 39 13.51 14.16 10.85
N SER A 40 13.98 14.88 11.87
CA SER A 40 13.11 15.51 12.87
C SER A 40 12.20 16.59 12.28
N GLY A 41 12.58 17.16 11.14
CA GLY A 41 11.75 18.09 10.36
C GLY A 41 10.83 17.42 9.33
N ASN A 42 10.61 16.10 9.42
CA ASN A 42 9.79 15.30 8.50
C ASN A 42 10.21 15.41 7.03
N LYS A 43 11.53 15.51 6.76
CA LYS A 43 12.05 15.47 5.39
C LYS A 43 12.53 14.08 5.03
N ASP A 44 12.39 13.71 3.76
CA ASP A 44 13.03 12.53 3.21
C ASP A 44 14.54 12.74 3.13
N VAL A 45 15.30 11.75 3.63
CA VAL A 45 16.75 11.84 3.70
C VAL A 45 17.38 10.58 3.15
N VAL A 46 18.28 10.75 2.19
CA VAL A 46 19.19 9.70 1.72
C VAL A 46 20.56 9.94 2.34
N VAL A 47 21.04 8.97 3.09
CA VAL A 47 22.30 9.07 3.83
C VAL A 47 23.33 8.11 3.26
N GLN A 48 24.43 8.64 2.73
CA GLN A 48 25.59 7.86 2.34
C GLN A 48 26.76 8.15 3.28
N SER A 49 27.25 7.14 3.99
CA SER A 49 28.45 7.26 4.82
C SER A 49 29.12 5.92 5.03
N VAL A 50 30.40 5.94 5.40
CA VAL A 50 31.18 4.73 5.72
C VAL A 50 30.61 3.97 6.93
N THR A 51 30.87 2.68 7.02
CA THR A 51 30.49 1.87 8.20
C THR A 51 31.13 2.43 9.47
N GLY A 52 30.45 2.32 10.61
CA GLY A 52 30.93 2.86 11.89
C GLY A 52 30.81 4.39 12.04
N SER A 53 30.21 5.10 11.08
CA SER A 53 30.00 6.56 11.15
C SER A 53 28.92 7.02 12.13
N GLY A 54 28.21 6.10 12.81
CA GLY A 54 27.10 6.42 13.71
C GLY A 54 25.74 6.60 13.04
N LYS A 55 25.53 6.02 11.84
CA LYS A 55 24.26 6.02 11.09
C LYS A 55 23.06 5.56 11.91
N THR A 56 23.23 4.52 12.73
CA THR A 56 22.14 3.93 13.50
C THR A 56 21.50 4.97 14.42
N LEU A 57 22.29 5.68 15.24
CA LEU A 57 21.77 6.75 16.08
C LEU A 57 21.21 7.92 15.27
N ALA A 58 21.73 8.16 14.06
CA ALA A 58 21.26 9.23 13.18
C ALA A 58 19.81 9.05 12.72
N PHE A 59 19.28 7.81 12.70
CA PHE A 59 17.85 7.56 12.44
C PHE A 59 17.06 7.13 13.68
N VAL A 60 17.69 6.46 14.67
CA VAL A 60 16.99 6.02 15.88
C VAL A 60 16.47 7.21 16.70
N ILE A 61 17.30 8.25 16.88
CA ILE A 61 16.93 9.46 17.63
C ILE A 61 15.70 10.14 17.01
N PRO A 62 15.67 10.48 15.71
CA PRO A 62 14.50 11.13 15.13
C PRO A 62 13.25 10.23 15.10
N VAL A 63 13.38 8.91 14.96
CA VAL A 63 12.24 7.99 15.09
C VAL A 63 11.65 8.03 16.51
N LEU A 64 12.49 7.97 17.55
CA LEU A 64 12.02 8.07 18.93
C LEU A 64 11.44 9.45 19.25
N GLN A 65 12.01 10.52 18.69
CA GLN A 65 11.46 11.86 18.79
C GLN A 65 10.07 11.95 18.19
N HIS A 66 9.89 11.36 17.01
CA HIS A 66 8.62 11.34 16.31
C HIS A 66 7.54 10.60 17.11
N VAL A 67 7.85 9.40 17.60
CA VAL A 67 6.93 8.63 18.46
C VAL A 67 6.64 9.36 19.77
N SER A 68 7.63 10.02 20.37
CA SER A 68 7.45 10.81 21.59
C SER A 68 6.52 12.00 21.38
N ARG A 69 6.68 12.73 20.28
CA ARG A 69 5.78 13.83 19.89
C ARG A 69 4.34 13.36 19.79
N ILE A 70 4.11 12.18 19.21
CA ILE A 70 2.78 11.63 19.06
C ILE A 70 2.19 11.20 20.41
N LEU A 71 2.97 10.49 21.25
CA LEU A 71 2.48 9.92 22.51
C LEU A 71 2.36 10.93 23.65
N TYR A 72 3.30 11.89 23.74
CA TYR A 72 3.43 12.79 24.89
C TYR A 72 3.29 14.26 24.52
N GLY A 73 3.30 14.61 23.22
CA GLY A 73 3.42 15.99 22.79
C GLY A 73 4.84 16.53 22.97
N ILE A 74 4.98 17.85 22.93
CA ILE A 74 6.22 18.58 23.28
C ILE A 74 5.81 19.73 24.22
N PRO A 75 5.90 19.54 25.55
CA PRO A 75 5.40 20.52 26.53
C PRO A 75 6.04 21.91 26.38
N GLU A 76 7.34 21.96 26.09
CA GLU A 76 8.09 23.21 25.91
C GLU A 76 7.68 24.01 24.66
N LYS A 77 6.89 23.41 23.76
CA LYS A 77 6.45 24.02 22.49
C LYS A 77 4.93 24.08 22.36
N ASP A 78 4.19 23.88 23.46
CA ASP A 78 2.72 23.82 23.48
C ASP A 78 2.12 22.85 22.44
N VAL A 79 2.86 21.77 22.13
CA VAL A 79 2.39 20.72 21.22
C VAL A 79 1.71 19.65 22.07
N GLU A 80 0.38 19.57 21.97
CA GLU A 80 -0.40 18.52 22.64
C GLU A 80 -0.15 17.14 22.00
N PRO A 81 -0.24 16.05 22.77
CA PRO A 81 -0.18 14.69 22.23
C PRO A 81 -1.33 14.42 21.26
N THR A 82 -1.03 13.72 20.17
CA THR A 82 -2.05 13.30 19.22
C THR A 82 -2.91 12.20 19.88
N SER A 83 -4.23 12.35 19.84
CA SER A 83 -5.15 11.31 20.33
C SER A 83 -5.08 10.08 19.42
N LEU A 84 -4.14 9.19 19.71
CA LEU A 84 -4.01 7.92 19.01
C LEU A 84 -5.15 6.98 19.41
N LYS A 85 -5.90 6.49 18.41
CA LYS A 85 -6.74 5.31 18.61
C LYS A 85 -5.85 4.13 19.04
N LYS A 86 -6.35 3.29 19.96
CA LYS A 86 -5.64 2.19 20.62
C LYS A 86 -4.97 1.21 19.63
N SER A 87 -3.70 1.45 19.31
CA SER A 87 -2.78 0.69 18.42
C SER A 87 -2.58 1.36 17.08
N THR A 88 -1.49 2.12 16.95
CA THR A 88 -1.04 2.71 15.69
C THR A 88 0.45 2.51 15.61
N LEU A 89 0.87 1.53 14.81
CA LEU A 89 2.26 1.36 14.40
C LEU A 89 2.69 2.66 13.70
N CYS A 90 3.64 3.39 14.28
CA CYS A 90 4.08 4.71 13.82
C CYS A 90 5.27 4.62 12.87
N SER A 91 6.16 3.63 13.07
CA SER A 91 7.41 3.55 12.34
C SER A 91 7.82 2.12 12.01
N VAL A 92 8.42 1.93 10.83
CA VAL A 92 8.96 0.65 10.38
C VAL A 92 10.43 0.83 10.02
N VAL A 93 11.29 -0.05 10.53
CA VAL A 93 12.71 -0.10 10.20
C VAL A 93 13.02 -1.43 9.52
N LEU A 94 13.45 -1.36 8.26
CA LEU A 94 13.85 -2.51 7.48
C LEU A 94 15.37 -2.61 7.44
N SER A 95 15.86 -3.82 7.65
CA SER A 95 17.28 -4.16 7.60
C SER A 95 17.47 -5.45 6.80
N PRO A 96 18.54 -5.59 5.99
CA PRO A 96 18.70 -6.71 5.08
C PRO A 96 18.91 -8.04 5.80
N THR A 97 19.61 -8.03 6.94
CA THR A 97 19.88 -9.25 7.70
C THR A 97 19.17 -9.25 9.04
N ARG A 98 18.97 -10.46 9.58
CA ARG A 98 18.35 -10.68 10.88
C ARG A 98 19.22 -10.11 11.98
N GLU A 99 20.53 -10.34 11.88
CA GLU A 99 21.54 -9.91 12.85
C GLU A 99 21.57 -8.38 12.98
N LEU A 100 21.52 -7.67 11.85
CA LEU A 100 21.44 -6.21 11.84
C LEU A 100 20.12 -5.71 12.44
N ALA A 101 18.99 -6.35 12.12
CA ALA A 101 17.70 -5.99 12.72
C ALA A 101 17.71 -6.17 14.26
N PHE A 102 18.35 -7.23 14.77
CA PHE A 102 18.57 -7.44 16.20
C PHE A 102 19.44 -6.34 16.82
N GLN A 103 20.53 -5.94 16.16
CA GLN A 103 21.40 -4.86 16.63
C GLN A 103 20.65 -3.53 16.70
N ILE A 104 19.87 -3.19 15.67
CA ILE A 104 19.05 -1.97 15.65
C ILE A 104 18.02 -1.98 16.78
N LYS A 105 17.32 -3.10 16.98
CA LYS A 105 16.36 -3.30 18.08
C LYS A 105 17.00 -3.07 19.44
N ALA A 106 18.21 -3.59 19.67
CA ALA A 106 18.94 -3.38 20.92
C ALA A 106 19.27 -1.90 21.18
N VAL A 107 19.61 -1.14 20.14
CA VAL A 107 19.86 0.31 20.25
C VAL A 107 18.59 1.07 20.61
N PHE A 108 17.45 0.73 20.01
CA PHE A 108 16.15 1.29 20.41
C PHE A 108 15.86 0.99 21.88
N ASP A 109 15.96 -0.28 22.29
CA ASP A 109 15.64 -0.70 23.66
C ASP A 109 16.54 -0.01 24.69
N GLN A 110 17.83 0.16 24.39
CA GLN A 110 18.78 0.88 25.25
C GLN A 110 18.39 2.35 25.48
N LEU A 111 17.85 3.03 24.46
CA LEU A 111 17.40 4.40 24.62
C LEU A 111 16.08 4.47 25.38
N ILE A 112 15.14 3.56 25.06
CA ILE A 112 13.80 3.46 25.66
C ILE A 112 13.88 3.20 27.18
N THR A 113 14.92 2.54 27.69
CA THR A 113 15.09 2.34 29.15
C THR A 113 15.26 3.64 29.94
N ASN A 114 15.54 4.76 29.27
CA ASN A 114 15.66 6.08 29.93
C ASN A 114 14.32 6.84 29.99
N ILE A 115 13.22 6.28 29.48
CA ILE A 115 11.90 6.89 29.61
C ILE A 115 11.49 6.88 31.09
N PRO A 116 11.12 8.03 31.68
CA PRO A 116 10.65 8.10 33.06
C PRO A 116 9.36 7.30 33.29
N ASP A 117 9.19 6.75 34.50
CA ASP A 117 8.00 5.98 34.89
C ASP A 117 6.67 6.78 34.80
N SER A 118 6.75 8.12 34.74
CA SER A 118 5.59 8.99 34.56
C SER A 118 5.03 8.97 33.13
N LEU A 119 5.80 8.51 32.15
CA LEU A 119 5.41 8.44 30.73
C LEU A 119 5.08 6.99 30.33
N SER A 120 4.15 6.82 29.39
CA SER A 120 3.83 5.48 28.87
C SER A 120 4.99 4.91 28.07
N SER A 121 5.41 3.67 28.29
CA SER A 121 6.58 3.12 27.60
C SER A 121 6.40 3.01 26.08
N ILE A 122 7.44 3.38 25.31
CA ILE A 122 7.52 3.11 23.87
C ILE A 122 7.84 1.63 23.66
N LYS A 123 7.01 0.95 22.89
CA LYS A 123 7.16 -0.49 22.59
C LYS A 123 7.68 -0.73 21.18
N THR A 124 8.63 -1.65 21.06
CA THR A 124 9.21 -2.11 19.80
C THR A 124 8.94 -3.60 19.60
N GLN A 125 8.73 -4.03 18.37
CA GLN A 125 8.62 -5.45 18.01
C GLN A 125 9.62 -5.80 16.91
N LEU A 126 10.31 -6.94 17.10
CA LEU A 126 11.19 -7.50 16.09
C LEU A 126 10.41 -8.52 15.25
N VAL A 127 10.47 -8.39 13.93
CA VAL A 127 9.77 -9.26 12.96
C VAL A 127 10.78 -9.75 11.93
N VAL A 128 11.36 -10.93 12.17
CA VAL A 128 12.36 -11.55 11.29
C VAL A 128 12.05 -13.02 11.03
N GLY A 129 12.51 -13.54 9.89
CA GLY A 129 12.34 -14.96 9.53
C GLY A 129 12.92 -15.91 10.57
N SER A 130 12.33 -17.10 10.68
CA SER A 130 12.81 -18.24 11.49
C SER A 130 12.88 -18.08 13.02
N LEU A 131 12.40 -16.97 13.61
CA LEU A 131 12.24 -16.87 15.07
C LEU A 131 10.86 -17.34 15.52
N ASN A 132 9.83 -16.71 14.94
CA ASN A 132 8.43 -16.96 15.24
C ASN A 132 7.68 -17.24 13.94
N SER A 133 6.55 -17.91 14.04
CA SER A 133 5.57 -18.01 12.96
C SER A 133 4.84 -16.68 12.73
N THR A 134 4.29 -16.46 11.52
CA THR A 134 3.60 -15.18 11.20
C THR A 134 2.48 -14.92 12.18
N ARG A 135 1.81 -16.00 12.57
CA ARG A 135 0.72 -15.99 13.53
C ARG A 135 1.17 -15.51 14.91
N GLU A 136 2.29 -16.01 15.43
CA GLU A 136 2.82 -15.59 16.73
C GLU A 136 3.25 -14.12 16.72
N ASP A 137 3.84 -13.64 15.62
CA ASP A 137 4.18 -12.22 15.48
C ASP A 137 2.92 -11.35 15.46
N ILE A 138 1.86 -11.78 14.77
CA ILE A 138 0.57 -11.07 14.75
C ILE A 138 -0.10 -11.08 16.12
N ASP A 139 -0.10 -12.22 16.81
CA ASP A 139 -0.69 -12.34 18.15
C ASP A 139 0.08 -11.45 19.14
N SER A 140 1.41 -11.44 19.06
CA SER A 140 2.27 -10.54 19.85
C SER A 140 2.02 -9.07 19.53
N PHE A 141 1.84 -8.72 18.25
CA PHE A 141 1.53 -7.35 17.83
C PHE A 141 0.19 -6.87 18.39
N ASN A 142 -0.85 -7.70 18.28
CA ASN A 142 -2.19 -7.37 18.77
C ASN A 142 -2.24 -7.25 20.29
N GLN A 143 -1.44 -8.04 21.01
CA GLN A 143 -1.33 -7.98 22.47
C GLN A 143 -0.48 -6.79 22.94
N ALA A 144 0.73 -6.65 22.40
CA ALA A 144 1.70 -5.65 22.85
C ALA A 144 1.38 -4.25 22.33
N LYS A 145 0.80 -4.14 21.13
CA LYS A 145 0.52 -2.90 20.39
C LYS A 145 1.78 -2.03 20.26
N PRO A 146 2.81 -2.52 19.54
CA PRO A 146 4.06 -1.79 19.41
C PRO A 146 3.90 -0.53 18.54
N HIS A 147 4.71 0.49 18.82
CA HIS A 147 4.76 1.73 18.03
C HIS A 147 5.80 1.63 16.90
N ILE A 148 6.80 0.76 17.06
CA ILE A 148 7.91 0.60 16.12
C ILE A 148 8.07 -0.88 15.79
N VAL A 149 8.09 -1.22 14.50
CA VAL A 149 8.43 -2.56 14.00
C VAL A 149 9.80 -2.52 13.35
N ILE A 150 10.66 -3.47 13.70
CA ILE A 150 12.02 -3.60 13.16
C ILE A 150 12.12 -5.00 12.57
N GLY A 151 12.59 -5.15 11.33
CA GLY A 151 12.58 -6.48 10.73
C GLY A 151 13.22 -6.59 9.37
N THR A 152 13.16 -7.81 8.81
CA THR A 152 13.59 -8.08 7.45
C THR A 152 12.44 -7.84 6.47
N PRO A 153 12.69 -7.34 5.24
CA PRO A 153 11.64 -6.91 4.31
C PRO A 153 10.56 -7.96 4.05
N GLY A 154 10.95 -9.18 3.64
CA GLY A 154 9.99 -10.24 3.32
C GLY A 154 9.10 -10.60 4.51
N ARG A 155 9.69 -10.72 5.70
CA ARG A 155 8.95 -11.07 6.91
C ARG A 155 7.99 -9.97 7.34
N VAL A 156 8.45 -8.72 7.33
CA VAL A 156 7.61 -7.55 7.66
C VAL A 156 6.49 -7.41 6.64
N LEU A 157 6.75 -7.67 5.36
CA LEU A 157 5.73 -7.64 4.32
C LEU A 157 4.66 -8.72 4.53
N ASP A 158 5.05 -9.97 4.78
CA ASP A 158 4.11 -11.06 5.09
C ASP A 158 3.25 -10.74 6.32
N PHE A 159 3.91 -10.19 7.33
CA PHE A 159 3.28 -9.76 8.58
C PHE A 159 2.25 -8.65 8.34
N LEU A 160 2.63 -7.55 7.67
CA LEU A 160 1.76 -6.41 7.37
C LEU A 160 0.66 -6.73 6.35
N SER A 161 0.88 -7.68 5.45
CA SER A 161 -0.11 -8.11 4.45
C SER A 161 -1.26 -8.90 5.06
N THR A 162 -1.18 -9.27 6.35
CA THR A 162 -2.25 -10.02 7.00
C THR A 162 -3.40 -9.10 7.42
N PRO A 163 -4.66 -9.34 6.99
CA PRO A 163 -5.81 -8.46 7.27
C PRO A 163 -6.18 -8.31 8.75
N LYS A 164 -5.53 -9.04 9.66
CA LYS A 164 -5.70 -8.93 11.12
C LYS A 164 -4.97 -7.73 11.73
N ILE A 165 -4.09 -7.07 10.98
CA ILE A 165 -3.40 -5.86 11.42
C ILE A 165 -4.20 -4.65 10.93
N SER A 166 -5.26 -4.29 11.65
CA SER A 166 -6.08 -3.11 11.35
C SER A 166 -5.58 -1.88 12.12
N ALA A 167 -5.52 -0.72 11.45
CA ALA A 167 -5.04 0.58 11.93
C ALA A 167 -3.50 0.73 12.00
N VAL A 168 -2.83 0.51 10.88
CA VAL A 168 -1.41 0.85 10.70
C VAL A 168 -1.32 2.31 10.23
N HIS A 169 -0.63 3.17 11.00
CA HIS A 169 -0.40 4.58 10.66
C HIS A 169 1.11 4.84 10.63
N VAL A 170 1.76 4.32 9.59
CA VAL A 170 3.22 4.44 9.46
C VAL A 170 3.52 5.78 8.82
N GLU A 171 4.07 6.70 9.61
CA GLU A 171 4.56 8.00 9.14
C GLU A 171 6.05 7.95 8.76
N VAL A 172 6.80 6.98 9.31
CA VAL A 172 8.25 6.90 9.12
C VAL A 172 8.67 5.49 8.71
N VAL A 173 9.33 5.39 7.56
CA VAL A 173 9.98 4.16 7.08
C VAL A 173 11.48 4.38 6.97
N ILE A 174 12.27 3.54 7.62
CA ILE A 174 13.73 3.54 7.54
C ILE A 174 14.20 2.29 6.79
N LEU A 175 15.09 2.49 5.83
CA LEU A 175 15.77 1.43 5.08
C LEU A 175 17.25 1.45 5.45
N ASP A 176 17.68 0.57 6.35
CA ASP A 176 19.10 0.40 6.69
C ASP A 176 19.79 -0.46 5.63
N GLU A 177 21.03 -0.11 5.26
CA GLU A 177 21.75 -0.75 4.14
C GLU A 177 20.87 -0.85 2.87
N ALA A 178 20.26 0.28 2.48
CA ALA A 178 19.33 0.37 1.36
C ALA A 178 19.91 -0.15 0.04
N ASP A 179 21.22 -0.04 -0.17
CA ASP A 179 21.92 -0.61 -1.32
C ASP A 179 21.79 -2.14 -1.38
N ARG A 180 21.85 -2.83 -0.24
CA ARG A 180 21.63 -4.27 -0.14
C ARG A 180 20.17 -4.64 -0.22
N LEU A 181 19.30 -3.86 0.43
CA LEU A 181 17.86 -4.07 0.40
C LEU A 181 17.28 -3.96 -1.02
N LEU A 182 17.88 -3.12 -1.85
CA LEU A 182 17.48 -2.87 -3.24
C LEU A 182 18.31 -3.68 -4.25
N ASP A 183 19.23 -4.53 -3.78
CA ASP A 183 20.01 -5.39 -4.66
C ASP A 183 19.15 -6.53 -5.21
N GLN A 184 19.34 -6.86 -6.49
CA GLN A 184 18.50 -7.80 -7.26
C GLN A 184 18.51 -9.24 -6.68
N SER A 185 19.45 -9.55 -5.79
CA SER A 185 19.53 -10.84 -5.10
C SER A 185 18.50 -11.01 -3.96
N PHE A 186 17.94 -9.91 -3.43
CA PHE A 186 16.89 -9.92 -2.39
C PHE A 186 15.47 -10.19 -2.92
N GLU A 187 15.27 -10.18 -4.24
CA GLU A 187 13.96 -10.41 -4.88
C GLU A 187 13.41 -11.83 -4.63
N THR A 188 14.27 -12.77 -4.23
CA THR A 188 13.91 -14.20 -4.13
C THR A 188 13.19 -14.59 -2.84
N ASP A 189 13.24 -13.78 -1.76
CA ASP A 189 12.83 -14.20 -0.40
C ASP A 189 11.63 -13.42 0.19
N ALA A 190 11.01 -12.52 -0.59
CA ALA A 190 9.96 -11.60 -0.12
C ALA A 190 8.54 -11.87 -0.66
N GLY A 191 8.25 -13.06 -1.18
CA GLY A 191 6.92 -13.39 -1.72
C GLY A 191 6.54 -12.62 -3.00
N LEU A 192 7.49 -11.89 -3.60
CA LEU A 192 7.37 -11.19 -4.87
C LEU A 192 7.64 -12.12 -6.07
N GLU A 193 7.30 -13.41 -5.98
CA GLU A 193 7.64 -14.46 -6.96
C GLU A 193 7.19 -14.16 -8.41
N ASN A 194 6.45 -13.08 -8.65
CA ASN A 194 5.95 -12.69 -9.96
C ASN A 194 6.21 -11.22 -10.35
N VAL A 195 7.00 -10.47 -9.56
CA VAL A 195 7.31 -9.05 -9.84
C VAL A 195 8.83 -8.84 -9.83
N LYS A 196 9.38 -8.39 -10.96
CA LYS A 196 10.81 -8.12 -11.12
C LYS A 196 11.08 -6.62 -11.12
N PHE A 197 12.02 -6.15 -10.33
CA PHE A 197 12.37 -4.74 -10.23
C PHE A 197 13.63 -4.41 -11.03
N TYR A 198 13.59 -3.26 -11.67
CA TYR A 198 14.68 -2.68 -12.43
C TYR A 198 14.91 -1.27 -11.92
N SER A 199 16.16 -0.84 -11.81
CA SER A 199 16.49 0.50 -11.31
C SER A 199 17.39 1.27 -12.28
N LEU A 200 17.04 2.54 -12.52
CA LEU A 200 17.82 3.49 -13.29
C LEU A 200 18.14 4.71 -12.43
N PHE A 201 19.43 4.92 -12.15
CA PHE A 201 19.93 6.05 -11.38
C PHE A 201 21.10 6.75 -12.09
N GLY A 202 21.28 8.03 -11.79
CA GLY A 202 22.20 8.92 -12.53
C GLY A 202 23.68 8.54 -12.47
N GLN A 203 24.11 7.70 -11.52
CA GLN A 203 25.50 7.23 -11.43
C GLN A 203 25.80 6.02 -12.35
N LEU A 204 24.79 5.38 -12.94
CA LEU A 204 25.00 4.31 -13.91
C LEU A 204 25.62 4.85 -15.20
N SER A 205 26.57 4.12 -15.77
CA SER A 205 27.11 4.41 -17.10
C SER A 205 26.03 4.23 -18.18
N THR A 206 26.14 4.94 -19.30
CA THR A 206 25.17 4.86 -20.41
C THR A 206 24.93 3.42 -20.87
N THR A 207 25.99 2.61 -20.91
CA THR A 207 25.92 1.18 -21.26
C THR A 207 25.14 0.36 -20.24
N ALA A 208 25.31 0.62 -18.94
CA ALA A 208 24.57 -0.05 -17.88
C ALA A 208 23.08 0.33 -17.93
N ARG A 209 22.77 1.62 -18.16
CA ARG A 209 21.38 2.09 -18.28
C ARG A 209 20.65 1.43 -19.46
N LEU A 210 21.30 1.33 -20.62
CA LEU A 210 20.74 0.67 -21.81
C LEU A 210 20.49 -0.83 -21.56
N ARG A 211 21.40 -1.51 -20.83
CA ARG A 211 21.24 -2.92 -20.48
C ARG A 211 20.04 -3.13 -19.57
N THR A 212 19.88 -2.33 -18.53
CA THR A 212 18.75 -2.42 -17.59
C THR A 212 17.42 -2.12 -18.29
N LEU A 213 17.39 -1.08 -19.14
CA LEU A 213 16.19 -0.75 -19.92
C LEU A 213 15.79 -1.89 -20.86
N LYS A 214 16.77 -2.47 -21.55
CA LYS A 214 16.52 -3.61 -22.44
C LYS A 214 15.97 -4.80 -21.66
N ALA A 215 16.54 -5.10 -20.49
CA ALA A 215 16.05 -6.19 -19.64
C ALA A 215 14.64 -5.95 -19.09
N PHE A 216 14.26 -4.69 -18.85
CA PHE A 216 12.89 -4.29 -18.48
C PHE A 216 11.91 -4.43 -19.66
N THR A 217 12.33 -3.97 -20.84
CA THR A 217 11.50 -3.92 -22.06
C THR A 217 11.29 -5.29 -22.67
N ASP A 218 12.36 -6.07 -22.82
CA ASP A 218 12.31 -7.42 -23.39
C ASP A 218 11.57 -8.38 -22.46
N GLY A 219 11.62 -8.09 -21.16
CA GLY A 219 10.97 -8.85 -20.11
C GLY A 219 11.59 -10.22 -19.88
N ASP A 220 11.38 -10.78 -18.69
CA ASP A 220 11.75 -12.16 -18.39
C ASP A 220 10.50 -13.05 -18.54
N SER A 221 10.60 -14.14 -19.31
CA SER A 221 9.46 -15.07 -19.53
C SER A 221 8.97 -15.72 -18.24
N MET A 222 9.78 -15.67 -17.17
CA MET A 222 9.47 -16.21 -15.86
C MET A 222 8.66 -15.26 -14.95
N SER A 223 8.77 -13.93 -15.14
CA SER A 223 8.07 -12.94 -14.30
C SER A 223 6.90 -12.30 -15.05
N LYS A 224 5.70 -12.32 -14.45
CA LYS A 224 4.48 -11.78 -15.08
C LYS A 224 4.38 -10.25 -15.02
N LYS A 225 5.15 -9.59 -14.15
CA LYS A 225 5.09 -8.15 -13.93
C LYS A 225 6.50 -7.59 -13.77
N HIS A 226 6.80 -6.48 -14.44
CA HIS A 226 8.08 -5.78 -14.33
C HIS A 226 7.83 -4.36 -13.81
N VAL A 227 8.68 -3.90 -12.90
CA VAL A 227 8.61 -2.55 -12.32
C VAL A 227 9.94 -1.86 -12.55
N LEU A 228 9.91 -0.66 -13.11
CA LEU A 228 11.10 0.16 -13.34
C LEU A 228 11.08 1.38 -12.41
N LEU A 229 12.03 1.46 -11.50
CA LEU A 229 12.28 2.60 -10.63
C LEU A 229 13.29 3.52 -11.30
N THR A 230 12.92 4.78 -11.52
CA THR A 230 13.79 5.76 -12.20
C THR A 230 13.58 7.17 -11.67
N THR A 231 14.61 8.01 -11.77
CA THR A 231 14.52 9.45 -11.54
C THR A 231 14.51 10.21 -12.86
N ASP A 232 14.01 11.45 -12.88
CA ASP A 232 14.01 12.29 -14.09
C ASP A 232 15.42 12.44 -14.69
N VAL A 233 16.43 12.58 -13.82
CA VAL A 233 17.83 12.73 -14.25
C VAL A 233 18.36 11.44 -14.89
N ALA A 234 17.94 10.28 -14.37
CA ALA A 234 18.36 8.99 -14.91
C ALA A 234 17.63 8.61 -16.20
N ALA A 235 16.38 9.08 -16.37
CA ALA A 235 15.58 8.88 -17.57
C ALA A 235 15.93 9.84 -18.71
N ARG A 236 16.62 10.96 -18.44
CA ARG A 236 17.02 11.91 -19.49
C ARG A 236 17.93 11.26 -20.54
N GLY A 237 17.53 11.37 -21.80
CA GLY A 237 18.24 10.77 -22.94
C GLY A 237 17.98 9.27 -23.14
N ILE A 238 17.02 8.70 -22.40
CA ILE A 238 16.60 7.31 -22.53
C ILE A 238 15.10 7.27 -22.81
N ASP A 239 14.74 6.56 -23.87
CA ASP A 239 13.34 6.48 -24.30
C ASP A 239 12.65 5.29 -23.65
N ILE A 240 11.98 5.54 -22.52
CA ILE A 240 11.12 4.56 -21.86
C ILE A 240 9.74 4.70 -22.52
N GLN A 241 9.28 3.66 -23.21
CA GLN A 241 7.99 3.65 -23.92
C GLN A 241 7.16 2.42 -23.53
N ASP A 242 5.84 2.51 -23.78
CA ASP A 242 4.91 1.37 -23.76
C ASP A 242 4.72 0.73 -22.37
N VAL A 243 4.68 1.55 -21.32
CA VAL A 243 4.36 1.08 -19.94
C VAL A 243 2.86 1.15 -19.66
N ASP A 244 2.33 0.18 -18.90
CA ASP A 244 0.90 0.10 -18.57
C ASP A 244 0.47 1.13 -17.50
N LEU A 245 1.38 1.45 -16.58
CA LEU A 245 1.13 2.32 -15.44
C LEU A 245 2.39 3.14 -15.11
N VAL A 246 2.20 4.45 -14.93
CA VAL A 246 3.23 5.37 -14.43
C VAL A 246 2.85 5.81 -13.02
N ILE A 247 3.67 5.44 -12.03
CA ILE A 247 3.52 5.91 -10.65
C ILE A 247 4.54 7.01 -10.39
N GLN A 248 4.06 8.21 -10.06
CA GLN A 248 4.87 9.35 -9.67
C GLN A 248 4.82 9.46 -8.15
N LEU A 249 5.92 9.12 -7.49
CA LEU A 249 6.03 9.20 -6.03
C LEU A 249 5.96 10.65 -5.54
N ASP A 250 6.61 11.55 -6.29
CA ASP A 250 6.61 12.99 -6.00
C ASP A 250 6.00 13.77 -7.18
N PRO A 251 5.09 14.74 -6.93
CA PRO A 251 4.57 15.60 -7.97
C PRO A 251 5.70 16.48 -8.54
N PRO A 252 5.86 16.59 -9.87
CA PRO A 252 6.85 17.47 -10.45
C PRO A 252 6.43 18.94 -10.29
N ASN A 253 7.39 19.82 -10.02
CA ASN A 253 7.15 21.26 -9.88
C ASN A 253 6.69 21.96 -11.18
N ASP A 254 6.81 21.28 -12.32
CA ASP A 254 6.49 21.80 -13.65
C ASP A 254 5.44 20.88 -14.32
N PRO A 255 4.29 21.41 -14.76
CA PRO A 255 3.25 20.66 -15.47
C PRO A 255 3.73 19.96 -16.74
N ASP A 256 4.70 20.54 -17.46
CA ASP A 256 5.24 19.92 -18.68
C ASP A 256 5.97 18.63 -18.32
N VAL A 257 6.66 18.62 -17.18
CA VAL A 257 7.34 17.42 -16.65
C VAL A 257 6.32 16.35 -16.25
N PHE A 258 5.19 16.74 -15.64
CA PHE A 258 4.08 15.82 -15.37
C PHE A 258 3.59 15.15 -16.66
N LEU A 259 3.35 15.93 -17.71
CA LEU A 259 2.88 15.42 -18.99
C LEU A 259 3.93 14.52 -19.66
N HIS A 260 5.21 14.87 -19.56
CA HIS A 260 6.30 14.05 -20.10
C HIS A 260 6.46 12.70 -19.38
N ARG A 261 6.20 12.66 -18.06
CA ARG A 261 6.19 11.43 -17.24
C ARG A 261 4.93 10.59 -17.51
N ALA A 262 3.75 11.18 -17.45
CA ALA A 262 2.48 10.51 -17.73
C ALA A 262 2.41 10.00 -19.18
N GLY A 263 2.95 10.77 -20.13
CA GLY A 263 3.05 10.40 -21.54
C GLY A 263 3.97 9.22 -21.84
N ARG A 264 4.49 8.51 -20.83
CA ARG A 264 5.19 7.22 -20.98
C ARG A 264 4.21 6.05 -21.11
N THR A 265 2.98 6.22 -20.63
CA THR A 265 1.87 5.28 -20.80
C THR A 265 0.87 5.77 -21.86
N GLY A 266 -0.12 4.95 -22.23
CA GLY A 266 -1.28 5.39 -23.01
C GLY A 266 -0.99 5.75 -24.48
N ARG A 267 0.05 5.15 -25.08
CA ARG A 267 0.45 5.42 -26.47
C ARG A 267 -0.22 4.46 -27.47
N ALA A 268 -0.27 4.86 -28.74
CA ALA A 268 -0.79 4.04 -29.85
C ALA A 268 -2.23 3.52 -29.64
N ASN A 269 -3.13 4.38 -29.14
CA ASN A 269 -4.52 4.06 -28.77
C ASN A 269 -4.69 2.99 -27.68
N LYS A 270 -3.63 2.66 -26.93
CA LYS A 270 -3.75 1.87 -25.71
C LYS A 270 -4.19 2.76 -24.55
N VAL A 271 -4.96 2.20 -23.63
CA VAL A 271 -5.29 2.86 -22.36
C VAL A 271 -4.04 2.81 -21.47
N GLY A 272 -3.71 3.94 -20.85
CA GLY A 272 -2.59 4.06 -19.95
C GLY A 272 -2.98 4.82 -18.70
N ASN A 273 -2.47 4.39 -17.55
CA ASN A 273 -2.78 5.02 -16.28
C ASN A 273 -1.55 5.77 -15.75
N SER A 274 -1.75 6.96 -15.20
CA SER A 274 -0.74 7.65 -14.40
C SER A 274 -1.34 8.03 -13.05
N ILE A 275 -0.62 7.67 -11.98
CA ILE A 275 -0.98 7.98 -10.61
C ILE A 275 0.11 8.86 -10.04
N VAL A 276 -0.25 9.92 -9.35
CA VAL A 276 0.66 10.77 -8.57
C VAL A 276 0.25 10.69 -7.11
N PHE A 277 1.22 10.50 -6.22
CA PHE A 277 0.99 10.59 -4.78
C PHE A 277 1.17 12.05 -4.34
N LEU A 278 0.29 12.51 -3.46
CA LEU A 278 0.32 13.84 -2.84
C LEU A 278 0.26 13.66 -1.33
N ASN A 279 1.08 14.40 -0.59
CA ASN A 279 1.07 14.35 0.86
C ASN A 279 0.03 15.33 1.44
N ASP A 280 -0.82 14.84 2.34
CA ASP A 280 -1.91 15.59 3.00
C ASP A 280 -1.37 16.60 4.04
N GLY A 281 -0.13 16.42 4.51
CA GLY A 281 0.51 17.26 5.52
C GLY A 281 1.22 18.52 5.00
N GLY A 282 1.17 18.82 3.69
CA GLY A 282 1.95 19.91 3.07
C GLY A 282 1.18 20.75 2.03
N ASN A 283 1.87 21.72 1.44
CA ASN A 283 1.33 22.56 0.34
C ASN A 283 1.09 21.79 -0.98
N GLU A 284 1.30 20.47 -0.98
CA GLU A 284 1.14 19.59 -2.15
C GLU A 284 -0.33 19.33 -2.50
N ILE A 285 -1.28 19.57 -1.58
CA ILE A 285 -2.72 19.54 -1.91
C ILE A 285 -3.06 20.62 -2.95
N ASN A 286 -2.44 21.80 -2.85
CA ASN A 286 -2.60 22.88 -3.84
C ASN A 286 -2.06 22.50 -5.22
N TYR A 287 -1.34 21.37 -5.35
CA TYR A 287 -0.93 20.84 -6.64
C TYR A 287 -2.13 20.46 -7.51
N VAL A 288 -3.22 19.98 -6.90
CA VAL A 288 -4.46 19.66 -7.62
C VAL A 288 -5.02 20.92 -8.25
N ASP A 289 -5.20 21.98 -7.46
CA ASP A 289 -5.68 23.28 -7.94
C ASP A 289 -4.73 23.89 -8.99
N PHE A 290 -3.42 23.76 -8.78
CA PHE A 290 -2.41 24.23 -9.73
C PHE A 290 -2.50 23.50 -11.08
N MET A 291 -2.66 22.17 -11.06
CA MET A 291 -2.83 21.37 -12.24
C MET A 291 -4.17 21.66 -12.94
N GLU A 292 -5.27 21.81 -12.19
CA GLU A 292 -6.57 22.18 -12.74
C GLU A 292 -6.54 23.53 -13.47
N ASN A 293 -5.82 24.52 -12.92
CA ASN A 293 -5.71 25.86 -13.52
C ASN A 293 -4.71 25.96 -14.67
N THR A 294 -3.72 25.05 -14.73
CA THR A 294 -2.63 25.10 -15.72
C THR A 294 -2.85 24.14 -16.88
N MET A 295 -3.67 23.10 -16.69
CA MET A 295 -4.08 22.19 -17.76
C MET A 295 -5.07 22.89 -18.71
N PRO A 296 -5.03 22.58 -20.03
CA PRO A 296 -5.97 23.16 -20.99
C PRO A 296 -7.43 22.97 -20.54
N ILE A 297 -8.28 23.99 -20.75
CA ILE A 297 -9.70 24.01 -20.36
C ILE A 297 -10.50 22.82 -20.95
N ASP A 298 -10.01 22.21 -22.02
CA ASP A 298 -10.46 20.91 -22.54
C ASP A 298 -9.83 19.72 -21.78
N GLY A 299 -9.74 19.85 -20.45
CA GLY A 299 -9.12 18.90 -19.55
C GLY A 299 -9.70 17.50 -19.70
N TRP A 300 -8.83 16.50 -19.83
CA TRP A 300 -9.19 15.08 -19.98
C TRP A 300 -9.70 14.43 -18.68
N LEU A 301 -10.23 15.22 -17.74
CA LEU A 301 -11.07 14.74 -16.65
C LEU A 301 -12.53 14.86 -17.08
N THR A 302 -12.96 13.97 -17.97
CA THR A 302 -14.40 13.75 -18.16
C THR A 302 -14.87 12.82 -17.06
N ASP A 303 -15.56 13.37 -16.06
CA ASP A 303 -16.66 12.62 -15.49
C ASP A 303 -17.72 12.36 -16.58
N ILE A 304 -18.26 11.14 -16.56
CA ILE A 304 -19.13 10.47 -17.53
C ILE A 304 -18.35 9.69 -18.62
N PRO A 305 -18.46 8.34 -18.64
CA PRO A 305 -17.87 7.54 -19.71
C PRO A 305 -18.55 7.89 -21.03
N LEU A 306 -17.74 8.27 -22.03
CA LEU A 306 -18.16 8.40 -23.41
C LEU A 306 -18.67 7.04 -23.89
N ASP A 307 -19.98 6.94 -24.09
CA ASP A 307 -20.65 5.76 -24.63
C ASP A 307 -20.24 5.59 -26.10
N MET A 308 -19.20 4.79 -26.34
CA MET A 308 -18.63 4.50 -27.65
C MET A 308 -19.63 3.85 -28.62
N ASP A 309 -20.76 3.33 -28.11
CA ASP A 309 -21.85 2.85 -28.94
C ASP A 309 -22.67 3.99 -29.57
N LYS A 310 -22.59 5.21 -29.03
CA LYS A 310 -23.33 6.40 -29.50
C LYS A 310 -22.46 7.48 -30.15
N TYR A 311 -21.14 7.32 -30.20
CA TYR A 311 -20.24 8.30 -30.80
C TYR A 311 -20.19 8.17 -32.34
N ALA A 312 -20.53 9.24 -33.05
CA ALA A 312 -20.46 9.32 -34.52
C ALA A 312 -19.30 10.23 -34.95
N TYR A 313 -18.41 9.74 -35.81
CA TYR A 313 -17.33 10.56 -36.33
C TYR A 313 -17.87 11.64 -37.28
N ALA A 314 -17.33 12.87 -37.16
CA ALA A 314 -17.67 13.98 -38.06
C ALA A 314 -17.27 13.74 -39.53
N ASP A 315 -16.32 12.83 -39.76
CA ASP A 315 -15.87 12.40 -41.09
C ASP A 315 -16.65 11.15 -41.51
N ALA A 316 -17.49 11.30 -42.55
CA ALA A 316 -18.38 10.25 -43.05
C ALA A 316 -17.64 8.99 -43.53
N ALA A 317 -16.40 9.10 -44.00
CA ALA A 317 -15.62 7.94 -44.44
C ALA A 317 -15.11 7.14 -43.23
N LYS A 318 -14.70 7.84 -42.16
CA LYS A 318 -14.28 7.20 -40.91
C LYS A 318 -15.45 6.56 -40.17
N GLU A 319 -16.63 7.19 -40.18
CA GLU A 319 -17.83 6.62 -39.55
C GLU A 319 -18.29 5.34 -40.25
N LYS A 320 -18.23 5.32 -41.59
CA LYS A 320 -18.53 4.11 -42.36
C LYS A 320 -17.60 2.95 -42.02
N SER A 321 -16.28 3.21 -41.96
CA SER A 321 -15.29 2.19 -41.61
C SER A 321 -15.47 1.68 -40.17
N ARG A 322 -15.85 2.56 -39.23
CA ARG A 322 -16.19 2.18 -37.85
C ARG A 322 -17.37 1.22 -37.81
N LEU A 323 -18.47 1.55 -38.50
CA LEU A 323 -19.68 0.73 -38.53
C LEU A 323 -19.44 -0.65 -39.15
N GLU A 324 -18.64 -0.74 -40.21
CA GLU A 324 -18.25 -2.01 -40.82
C GLU A 324 -17.43 -2.87 -39.84
N SER A 325 -16.46 -2.28 -39.13
CA SER A 325 -15.64 -2.99 -38.14
C SER A 325 -16.44 -3.47 -36.91
N LEU A 326 -17.45 -2.71 -36.49
CA LEU A 326 -18.35 -3.07 -35.39
C LEU A 326 -19.23 -4.27 -35.75
N GLU A 327 -19.76 -4.29 -36.98
CA GLU A 327 -20.58 -5.40 -37.46
C GLU A 327 -19.75 -6.68 -37.62
N GLU A 328 -18.51 -6.59 -38.12
CA GLU A 328 -17.57 -7.72 -38.18
C GLU A 328 -17.25 -8.28 -36.79
N ASN A 329 -16.98 -7.42 -35.81
CA ASN A 329 -16.70 -7.85 -34.43
C ASN A 329 -17.91 -8.50 -33.77
N LYS A 330 -19.11 -7.96 -33.99
CA LYS A 330 -20.37 -8.54 -33.48
C LYS A 330 -20.61 -9.93 -34.05
N GLN A 331 -20.39 -10.13 -35.36
CA GLN A 331 -20.49 -11.44 -35.99
C GLN A 331 -19.46 -12.44 -35.44
N LYS A 332 -18.22 -12.00 -35.22
CA LYS A 332 -17.16 -12.80 -34.62
C LYS A 332 -17.51 -13.26 -33.20
N MET A 333 -17.99 -12.36 -32.34
CA MET A 333 -18.39 -12.69 -30.98
C MET A 333 -19.55 -13.70 -30.92
N ILE A 334 -20.54 -13.57 -31.81
CA ILE A 334 -21.65 -14.52 -31.92
C ILE A 334 -21.15 -15.92 -32.32
N LYS A 335 -20.18 -15.98 -33.24
CA LYS A 335 -19.57 -17.24 -33.68
C LYS A 335 -18.80 -17.91 -32.53
N ASP A 336 -17.96 -17.16 -31.83
CA ASP A 336 -17.16 -17.66 -30.71
C ASP A 336 -18.03 -18.14 -29.53
N ALA A 337 -19.15 -17.46 -29.26
CA ALA A 337 -20.09 -17.85 -28.21
C ALA A 337 -20.82 -19.16 -28.57
N LYS A 338 -21.21 -19.34 -29.84
CA LYS A 338 -21.81 -20.60 -30.33
C LYS A 338 -20.82 -21.76 -30.24
N GLU A 339 -19.57 -21.52 -30.58
CA GLU A 339 -18.49 -22.52 -30.52
C GLU A 339 -18.19 -22.96 -29.09
N ARG A 340 -18.07 -22.01 -28.14
CA ARG A 340 -17.92 -22.31 -26.71
C ARG A 340 -19.07 -23.15 -26.15
N LYS A 341 -20.33 -22.84 -26.52
CA LYS A 341 -21.50 -23.63 -26.11
C LYS A 341 -21.48 -25.05 -26.70
N ARG A 342 -21.01 -25.22 -27.93
CA ARG A 342 -20.89 -26.54 -28.57
C ARG A 342 -19.83 -27.39 -27.87
N LEU A 343 -18.63 -26.84 -27.62
CA LEU A 343 -17.53 -27.52 -26.92
C LEU A 343 -17.91 -27.91 -25.50
N SER A 344 -18.63 -27.03 -24.77
CA SER A 344 -19.15 -27.33 -23.44
C SER A 344 -20.17 -28.48 -23.40
N LYS A 345 -20.99 -28.63 -24.45
CA LYS A 345 -21.93 -29.77 -24.56
C LYS A 345 -21.22 -31.08 -24.92
N GLN A 346 -20.15 -31.01 -25.69
CA GLN A 346 -19.41 -32.18 -26.16
C GLN A 346 -18.48 -32.76 -25.07
N ASN A 347 -17.99 -31.94 -24.14
CA ASN A 347 -17.07 -32.34 -23.07
C ASN A 347 -17.74 -32.78 -21.74
N LYS A 348 -19.06 -32.99 -21.70
CA LYS A 348 -19.72 -33.56 -20.51
C LYS A 348 -19.60 -35.09 -20.49
N SER A 349 -18.64 -35.59 -19.71
CA SER A 349 -18.43 -37.02 -19.41
C SER A 349 -19.67 -37.64 -18.72
N TRP A 350 -20.00 -38.87 -19.12
CA TRP A 350 -21.14 -39.68 -18.66
C TRP A 350 -21.18 -39.89 -17.14
N SER A 351 -20.02 -39.85 -16.46
CA SER A 351 -19.88 -40.01 -15.00
C SER A 351 -20.56 -38.88 -14.20
N SER A 352 -20.52 -37.63 -14.70
CA SER A 352 -21.11 -36.46 -13.99
C SER A 352 -22.64 -36.47 -13.91
N LYS A 353 -23.33 -37.33 -14.68
CA LYS A 353 -24.80 -37.45 -14.66
C LYS A 353 -25.32 -38.38 -13.55
N LEU A 354 -24.47 -39.26 -13.00
CA LEU A 354 -24.85 -40.17 -11.92
C LEU A 354 -24.71 -39.47 -10.56
N ASP A 355 -23.58 -38.81 -10.30
CA ASP A 355 -23.36 -38.04 -9.06
C ASP A 355 -24.42 -36.95 -8.84
N SER A 356 -24.84 -36.29 -9.93
CA SER A 356 -25.87 -35.25 -9.88
C SER A 356 -27.28 -35.79 -9.60
N LYS A 357 -27.52 -37.09 -9.81
CA LYS A 357 -28.80 -37.74 -9.48
C LYS A 357 -28.81 -38.22 -8.02
N GLU A 358 -27.69 -38.74 -7.53
CA GLU A 358 -27.49 -39.15 -6.12
C GLU A 358 -27.58 -37.95 -5.17
N LEU A 359 -26.84 -36.88 -5.45
CA LEU A 359 -26.88 -35.64 -4.66
C LEU A 359 -28.27 -34.99 -4.61
N LYS A 360 -29.08 -35.17 -5.66
CA LYS A 360 -30.45 -34.65 -5.72
C LYS A 360 -31.43 -35.49 -4.89
N SER A 361 -31.20 -36.80 -4.81
CA SER A 361 -31.94 -37.72 -3.94
C SER A 361 -31.69 -37.39 -2.47
N GLU A 362 -30.42 -37.29 -2.08
CA GLU A 362 -30.01 -36.98 -0.69
C GLU A 362 -30.52 -35.60 -0.23
N ARG A 363 -30.49 -34.60 -1.12
CA ARG A 363 -30.98 -33.25 -0.80
C ARG A 363 -32.49 -33.21 -0.59
N ASN A 364 -33.26 -33.99 -1.36
CA ASN A 364 -34.71 -34.08 -1.19
C ASN A 364 -35.09 -34.80 0.11
N GLU A 365 -34.35 -35.84 0.48
CA GLU A 365 -34.57 -36.57 1.72
C GLU A 365 -34.29 -35.70 2.97
N ARG A 366 -33.23 -34.89 2.89
CA ARG A 366 -32.88 -33.92 3.94
C ARG A 366 -33.92 -32.82 4.12
N LEU A 367 -34.50 -32.33 3.01
CA LEU A 367 -35.57 -31.32 3.06
C LEU A 367 -36.86 -31.90 3.62
N LYS A 368 -37.18 -33.17 3.33
CA LYS A 368 -38.34 -33.86 3.89
C LYS A 368 -38.26 -33.97 5.41
N ARG A 369 -37.11 -34.40 5.95
CA ARG A 369 -36.90 -34.47 7.41
C ARG A 369 -37.03 -33.11 8.09
N LYS A 370 -36.43 -32.06 7.51
CA LYS A 370 -36.57 -30.70 8.03
C LYS A 370 -38.03 -30.23 8.06
N ARG A 371 -38.84 -30.60 7.07
CA ARG A 371 -40.25 -30.21 7.01
C ARG A 371 -41.09 -30.92 8.07
N GLU A 372 -40.86 -32.21 8.28
CA GLU A 372 -41.52 -33.00 9.33
C GLU A 372 -41.16 -32.48 10.74
N GLU A 373 -39.92 -32.02 10.93
CA GLU A 373 -39.45 -31.48 12.21
C GLU A 373 -40.02 -30.08 12.52
N ILE A 374 -40.13 -29.22 11.50
CA ILE A 374 -40.80 -27.92 11.61
C ILE A 374 -42.31 -28.11 11.87
N GLU A 375 -42.96 -29.04 11.18
CA GLU A 375 -44.39 -29.34 11.38
C GLU A 375 -44.65 -29.85 12.80
N LYS A 376 -43.75 -30.66 13.35
CA LYS A 376 -43.83 -31.12 14.73
C LYS A 376 -43.63 -29.98 15.73
N GLN A 377 -42.70 -29.05 15.47
CA GLN A 377 -42.50 -27.86 16.31
C GLN A 377 -43.72 -26.94 16.30
N LEU A 378 -44.36 -26.75 15.14
CA LEU A 378 -45.60 -25.97 15.00
C LEU A 378 -46.81 -26.61 15.71
N LEU A 379 -46.81 -27.94 15.89
CA LEU A 379 -47.85 -28.66 16.63
C LEU A 379 -47.63 -28.66 18.15
N GLU A 380 -46.40 -28.39 18.63
CA GLU A 380 -46.03 -28.42 20.05
C GLU A 380 -46.05 -27.04 20.72
N GLU A 381 -46.22 -25.94 19.99
CA GLU A 381 -46.38 -24.59 20.56
C GLU A 381 -47.87 -24.26 20.83
N PRO A 382 -48.29 -24.07 22.10
CA PRO A 382 -49.65 -23.66 22.43
C PRO A 382 -49.93 -22.21 22.00
N SER A 383 -51.16 -21.96 21.54
CA SER A 383 -51.65 -20.67 21.07
C SER A 383 -51.78 -19.67 22.22
N ASP A 384 -50.84 -18.73 22.32
CA ASP A 384 -51.07 -17.48 23.03
C ASP A 384 -51.38 -16.39 21.99
N GLU A 385 -52.67 -16.07 21.90
CA GLU A 385 -53.21 -14.92 21.17
C GLU A 385 -52.77 -13.62 21.86
N GLU A 386 -51.81 -12.90 21.28
CA GLU A 386 -51.70 -11.46 21.47
C GLU A 386 -51.54 -10.76 20.11
N GLU A 387 -52.63 -10.10 19.74
CA GLU A 387 -52.85 -9.34 18.53
C GLU A 387 -52.01 -8.04 18.57
N LEU A 388 -50.82 -8.04 17.96
CA LEU A 388 -50.07 -6.82 17.65
C LEU A 388 -50.20 -6.52 16.16
N ALA A 389 -51.12 -5.61 15.85
CA ALA A 389 -51.28 -5.00 14.53
C ALA A 389 -50.00 -4.24 14.16
N VAL A 390 -49.20 -4.81 13.27
CA VAL A 390 -48.01 -4.15 12.70
C VAL A 390 -48.43 -3.36 11.47
N ASP A 391 -48.27 -2.03 11.54
CA ASP A 391 -48.46 -1.11 10.43
C ASP A 391 -47.42 -1.40 9.34
N TRP A 392 -47.88 -1.84 8.17
CA TRP A 392 -47.02 -2.25 7.05
C TRP A 392 -46.15 -1.11 6.49
N LYS A 393 -46.48 0.16 6.80
CA LYS A 393 -45.64 1.31 6.39
C LYS A 393 -44.33 1.42 7.17
N ASP A 394 -44.24 0.88 8.38
CA ASP A 394 -43.00 0.91 9.16
C ASP A 394 -42.00 -0.16 8.69
N ILE A 395 -42.48 -1.27 8.10
CA ILE A 395 -41.63 -2.31 7.49
C ILE A 395 -41.04 -1.83 6.16
N GLU A 396 -41.78 -1.07 5.35
CA GLU A 396 -41.22 -0.44 4.14
C GLU A 396 -40.13 0.58 4.49
N ASN A 397 -40.33 1.40 5.54
CA ASN A 397 -39.32 2.36 5.98
C ASN A 397 -38.06 1.67 6.58
N LEU A 398 -38.21 0.55 7.28
CA LEU A 398 -37.07 -0.24 7.80
C LEU A 398 -36.29 -0.99 6.70
N MET A 399 -36.95 -1.42 5.62
CA MET A 399 -36.25 -1.99 4.45
C MET A 399 -35.54 -0.90 3.64
N ILE A 400 -36.12 0.29 3.50
CA ILE A 400 -35.48 1.42 2.81
C ILE A 400 -34.28 1.95 3.60
N TYR A 401 -34.39 2.06 4.94
CA TYR A 401 -33.28 2.51 5.79
C TYR A 401 -32.11 1.52 5.80
N ASN A 402 -32.36 0.20 5.83
CA ASN A 402 -31.30 -0.81 5.74
C ASN A 402 -30.70 -0.94 4.33
N PHE A 403 -31.44 -0.61 3.27
CA PHE A 403 -30.91 -0.56 1.91
C PHE A 403 -30.06 0.70 1.66
N MET A 404 -30.40 1.84 2.27
CA MET A 404 -29.58 3.06 2.21
C MET A 404 -28.31 3.00 3.07
N VAL A 405 -28.33 2.32 4.23
CA VAL A 405 -27.13 2.18 5.09
C VAL A 405 -26.08 1.22 4.51
N SER A 406 -26.46 0.31 3.61
CA SER A 406 -25.48 -0.54 2.89
C SER A 406 -24.78 0.16 1.72
N ILE A 407 -25.28 1.31 1.25
CA ILE A 407 -24.67 2.05 0.12
C ILE A 407 -23.68 3.12 0.61
N SER A 408 -23.70 3.50 1.90
CA SER A 408 -22.74 4.44 2.48
C SER A 408 -21.48 3.80 3.11
N HIS A 409 -21.28 2.48 2.99
CA HIS A 409 -20.07 1.78 3.47
C HIS A 409 -19.20 1.19 2.33
N LEU A 410 -19.47 1.57 1.08
CA LEU A 410 -18.68 1.15 -0.08
C LEU A 410 -17.94 2.30 -0.79
N TRP A 411 -17.98 3.51 -0.22
CA TRP A 411 -17.13 4.63 -0.58
C TRP A 411 -16.68 5.36 0.69
N CYS A 412 -15.58 4.86 1.27
CA CYS A 412 -14.53 5.57 2.00
C CYS A 412 -13.28 4.71 1.89
#